data_AF-A0A249P5F3-F1
#
_entry.id   AF-A0A249P5F3-F1
#
_cell.length_a   1.000
_cell.length_b   1.000
_cell.length_c   1.000
_cell.angle_alpha   90.00
_cell.angle_beta   90.00
_cell.angle_gamma   90.00
#
_symmetry.space_group_name_H-M   'P 1'
#
loop_
_entity.id
_entity.type
_entity.pdbx_description
1 polymer ?
#
loop_
_entity_poly.entity_id
_entity_poly.type
_entity_poly.pdbx_seq_one_letter_code
_entity_poly.pdbx_strand_id
1 'polypeptide(L)'
;MLPRTAVFFDGQRPVPNAPLGTAVFLLQDRLERGRSPPFQAILSKVEPLSGTWMAKPFDLPKRAGPWKNVIGRWIRLEPPFPEAPEEILAAAEKAIERQSALFPAHLKKLGSIADDDLSITAVVFQEELSYGPDNKGNGWFFLVSRHVPGSRRRQVSLVRGYRLSSDMLSRLPVASALKSKKVVLVGCGAIGSFAAVELARSGVGQLTIIDFDLVEPGNTVRWALGRSVWGLPKTTALHDFLYHNYPWTNVGRGHAKVGSAISNVDDVRKLEGNPMRWLRALIEDADIVVDTSASTECQGALAYMCRSIGKPYVLGHATEGAAGGVVARFKPGAPGCYVCLQQHWSGKTLPLPTIDSSGTIVPTGCNAPTFTGGAFDLQEVSMEVVRSTIGLLAPDVYDSGDWHLSILDLTENGRRILPRWKAETIAPHSSCSCGASQG
;
A
#
# COMPACT_ATOMS: atom_id res chain seq x y z
N MET A 1 9.47 24.45 0.60
CA MET A 1 8.33 24.17 1.51
C MET A 1 8.92 23.70 2.83
N LEU A 2 8.90 24.51 3.90
CA LEU A 2 9.49 24.12 5.20
C LEU A 2 8.78 22.85 5.72
N PRO A 3 9.50 21.87 6.30
CA PRO A 3 8.89 20.71 6.91
C PRO A 3 8.06 21.17 8.11
N ARG A 4 6.73 21.08 7.98
CA ARG A 4 5.79 21.47 9.04
C ARG A 4 5.78 20.43 10.14
N THR A 5 5.66 20.89 11.39
CA THR A 5 5.30 20.05 12.53
C THR A 5 3.92 19.44 12.30
N ALA A 6 3.74 18.18 12.64
CA ALA A 6 2.48 17.47 12.47
C ALA A 6 2.22 16.52 13.65
N VAL A 7 0.97 16.42 14.07
CA VAL A 7 0.55 15.43 15.06
C VAL A 7 -0.49 14.49 14.45
N PHE A 8 -0.27 13.20 14.57
CA PHE A 8 -1.16 12.15 14.10
C PHE A 8 -1.94 11.55 15.26
N PHE A 9 -3.19 11.18 15.02
CA PHE A 9 -4.05 10.57 16.04
C PHE A 9 -5.03 9.56 15.43
N ASP A 10 -5.43 8.57 16.23
CA ASP A 10 -6.44 7.59 15.88
C ASP A 10 -7.85 8.20 15.98
N GLY A 11 -8.52 8.35 14.84
CA GLY A 11 -9.88 8.86 14.74
C GLY A 11 -10.98 7.82 14.94
N GLN A 12 -10.64 6.54 15.12
CA GLN A 12 -11.61 5.45 15.26
C GLN A 12 -12.04 5.20 16.70
N ARG A 13 -11.32 5.75 17.70
CA ARG A 13 -11.64 5.53 19.13
C ARG A 13 -12.36 6.72 19.74
N PRO A 14 -13.46 6.50 20.48
CA PRO A 14 -14.18 7.58 21.15
C PRO A 14 -13.29 8.20 22.23
N VAL A 15 -13.13 9.52 22.21
CA VAL A 15 -12.38 10.27 23.22
C VAL A 15 -13.17 10.29 24.53
N PRO A 16 -12.54 10.17 25.71
CA PRO A 16 -13.23 10.23 27.00
C PRO A 16 -14.04 11.52 27.16
N ASN A 17 -15.18 11.43 27.84
CA ASN A 17 -16.03 12.58 28.16
C ASN A 17 -15.50 13.43 29.33
N ALA A 18 -14.25 13.22 29.75
CA ALA A 18 -13.60 14.08 30.72
C ALA A 18 -13.24 15.43 30.07
N PRO A 19 -13.08 16.49 30.88
CA PRO A 19 -12.87 17.80 30.32
C PRO A 19 -11.38 18.15 30.14
N LEU A 20 -10.46 17.46 30.86
CA LEU A 20 -9.01 17.63 30.72
C LEU A 20 -8.21 16.44 31.28
N GLY A 21 -6.90 16.45 31.08
CA GLY A 21 -5.94 15.56 31.73
C GLY A 21 -4.56 15.57 31.08
N THR A 22 -3.81 14.47 31.22
CA THR A 22 -2.50 14.29 30.58
C THR A 22 -2.60 13.57 29.25
N ALA A 23 -1.71 13.89 28.32
CA ALA A 23 -1.58 13.22 27.04
C ALA A 23 -0.15 12.69 26.88
N VAL A 24 0.01 11.59 26.15
CA VAL A 24 1.32 11.03 25.82
C VAL A 24 1.51 11.11 24.31
N PHE A 25 2.66 11.66 23.92
CA PHE A 25 3.07 11.80 22.54
C PHE A 25 4.35 11.00 22.29
N LEU A 26 4.36 10.20 21.23
CA LEU A 26 5.60 9.66 20.67
C LEU A 26 6.11 10.70 19.68
N LEU A 27 7.21 11.37 19.99
CA LEU A 27 7.77 12.46 19.19
C LEU A 27 9.06 12.03 18.47
N GLN A 28 9.22 12.46 17.23
CA GLN A 28 10.45 12.30 16.47
C GLN A 28 10.76 13.58 15.68
N ASP A 29 12.01 14.04 15.76
CA ASP A 29 12.46 15.25 15.06
C ASP A 29 12.49 15.02 13.54
N ARG A 30 12.10 16.04 12.76
CA ARG A 30 12.26 16.06 11.30
C ARG A 30 13.67 16.58 10.98
N LEU A 31 14.28 16.10 9.89
CA LEU A 31 15.71 16.19 9.52
C LEU A 31 16.33 17.60 9.40
N GLU A 32 15.68 18.66 9.87
CA GLU A 32 16.24 20.01 9.87
C GLU A 32 17.09 20.31 11.10
N ARG A 33 18.26 20.91 10.86
CA ARG A 33 19.12 21.46 11.91
C ARG A 33 18.64 22.87 12.26
N GLY A 34 18.26 23.08 13.51
CA GLY A 34 17.87 24.39 14.04
C GLY A 34 17.65 24.33 15.54
N ARG A 35 17.55 25.51 16.19
CA ARG A 35 17.29 25.61 17.65
C ARG A 35 15.89 25.15 18.07
N SER A 36 14.97 24.95 17.11
CA SER A 36 13.61 24.42 17.34
C SER A 36 13.19 23.58 16.14
N PRO A 37 13.69 22.33 16.03
CA PRO A 37 13.42 21.51 14.87
C PRO A 37 11.92 21.19 14.77
N PRO A 38 11.34 21.21 13.55
CA PRO A 38 10.00 20.69 13.33
C PRO A 38 9.97 19.19 13.67
N PHE A 39 8.84 18.70 14.15
CA PHE A 39 8.72 17.30 14.58
C PHE A 39 7.49 16.62 13.99
N GLN A 40 7.46 15.31 14.06
CA GLN A 40 6.22 14.55 13.98
C GLN A 40 5.92 13.95 15.35
N ALA A 41 4.64 13.90 15.71
CA ALA A 41 4.22 13.24 16.92
C ALA A 41 3.02 12.33 16.67
N ILE A 42 2.91 11.26 17.44
CA ILE A 42 1.71 10.40 17.52
C ILE A 42 1.09 10.62 18.89
N LEU A 43 -0.17 11.07 18.94
CA LEU A 43 -0.95 11.07 20.17
C LEU A 43 -1.30 9.61 20.52
N SER A 44 -0.56 9.03 21.46
CA SER A 44 -0.65 7.60 21.80
C SER A 44 -1.61 7.33 22.96
N LYS A 45 -1.75 8.27 23.89
CA LYS A 45 -2.56 8.11 25.08
C LYS A 45 -3.14 9.45 25.54
N VAL A 46 -4.35 9.38 26.08
CA VAL A 46 -5.04 10.48 26.75
C VAL A 46 -5.54 9.92 28.08
N GLU A 47 -5.06 10.48 29.18
CA GLU A 47 -5.38 10.09 30.54
C GLU A 47 -6.32 11.14 31.14
N PRO A 48 -7.64 10.89 31.16
CA PRO A 48 -8.58 11.69 31.93
C PRO A 48 -8.36 11.51 33.45
N LEU A 49 -9.01 12.36 34.25
CA LEU A 49 -9.10 12.20 35.71
C LEU A 49 -9.74 10.85 36.12
N SER A 50 -10.57 10.25 35.25
CA SER A 50 -11.16 8.92 35.43
C SER A 50 -11.12 8.11 34.12
N GLY A 51 -10.44 6.96 34.14
CA GLY A 51 -10.30 6.07 32.99
C GLY A 51 -9.04 6.33 32.14
N THR A 52 -8.93 5.70 30.97
CA THR A 52 -7.81 5.87 30.05
C THR A 52 -8.26 5.69 28.61
N TRP A 53 -7.86 6.59 27.73
CA TRP A 53 -7.93 6.41 26.29
C TRP A 53 -6.54 6.14 25.72
N MET A 54 -6.47 5.18 24.82
CA MET A 54 -5.25 4.82 24.10
C MET A 54 -5.57 4.85 22.62
N ALA A 55 -4.67 5.36 21.79
CA ALA A 55 -4.75 5.13 20.36
C ALA A 55 -4.55 3.64 20.05
N LYS A 56 -5.16 3.12 18.98
CA LYS A 56 -4.68 1.85 18.42
C LYS A 56 -3.21 2.02 18.02
N PRO A 57 -2.35 1.00 18.20
CA PRO A 57 -1.02 1.04 17.60
C PRO A 57 -1.15 1.24 16.09
N PHE A 58 -0.50 2.27 15.57
CA PHE A 58 -0.29 2.44 14.13
C PHE A 58 1.14 2.94 13.92
N ASP A 59 1.87 2.27 13.03
CA ASP A 59 3.22 2.67 12.68
C ASP A 59 3.15 3.73 11.58
N LEU A 60 3.75 4.89 11.83
CA LEU A 60 4.15 5.79 10.75
C LEU A 60 5.49 5.31 10.19
N PRO A 61 5.87 5.68 8.95
CA PRO A 61 7.18 5.35 8.39
C PRO A 61 8.26 5.72 9.40
N LYS A 62 8.96 4.71 9.93
CA LYS A 62 10.02 4.91 10.93
C LYS A 62 11.12 5.70 10.26
N ARG A 63 11.30 6.97 10.63
CA ARG A 63 12.50 7.72 10.26
C ARG A 63 13.65 7.23 11.14
N ALA A 64 14.89 7.40 10.69
CA ALA A 64 16.05 7.04 11.48
C ALA A 64 16.05 7.80 12.83
N GLY A 65 16.29 7.09 13.93
CA GLY A 65 16.37 7.65 15.28
C GLY A 65 15.24 7.20 16.21
N PRO A 66 15.44 7.27 17.55
CA PRO A 66 14.45 6.82 18.52
C PRO A 66 13.25 7.77 18.61
N TRP A 67 12.07 7.20 18.89
CA TRP A 67 10.91 7.97 19.32
C TRP A 67 11.08 8.37 20.78
N LYS A 68 10.80 9.64 21.11
CA LYS A 68 10.86 10.19 22.46
C LYS A 68 9.44 10.23 23.04
N ASN A 69 9.26 9.72 24.26
CA ASN A 69 8.02 9.92 25.01
C ASN A 69 7.98 11.35 25.53
N VAL A 70 6.96 12.12 25.13
CA VAL A 70 6.70 13.47 25.62
C VAL A 70 5.34 13.47 26.30
N ILE A 71 5.31 13.93 27.56
CA ILE A 71 4.06 14.10 28.29
C ILE A 71 3.56 15.51 27.97
N GLY A 72 2.34 15.59 27.45
CA GLY A 72 1.64 16.84 27.22
C GLY A 72 0.34 16.90 28.03
N ARG A 73 -0.47 17.88 27.69
CA ARG A 73 -1.78 18.13 28.30
C ARG A 73 -2.85 17.94 27.24
N TRP A 74 -4.06 17.63 27.66
CA TRP A 74 -5.22 17.74 26.79
C TRP A 74 -6.38 18.42 27.50
N ILE A 75 -7.21 19.08 26.72
CA ILE A 75 -8.38 19.80 27.21
C ILE A 75 -9.48 19.78 26.15
N ARG A 76 -10.72 19.74 26.62
CA ARG A 76 -11.91 19.95 25.80
C ARG A 76 -12.29 21.42 25.81
N LEU A 77 -12.38 22.02 24.64
CA LEU A 77 -12.86 23.39 24.44
C LEU A 77 -13.94 23.40 23.36
N GLU A 78 -14.85 24.36 23.47
CA GLU A 78 -15.91 24.56 22.48
C GLU A 78 -15.59 25.77 21.59
N PRO A 79 -15.88 25.71 20.28
CA PRO A 79 -15.75 26.86 19.39
C PRO A 79 -16.77 27.97 19.75
N PRO A 80 -16.54 29.23 19.33
CA PRO A 80 -15.47 29.67 18.43
C PRO A 80 -14.11 29.85 19.13
N PHE A 81 -13.04 29.56 18.39
CA PHE A 81 -11.66 29.80 18.84
C PHE A 81 -11.17 31.17 18.33
N PRO A 82 -10.36 31.90 19.14
CA PRO A 82 -9.60 33.05 18.65
C PRO A 82 -8.67 32.67 17.48
N GLU A 83 -8.28 33.64 16.66
CA GLU A 83 -7.35 33.39 15.55
C GLU A 83 -5.90 33.18 16.01
N ALA A 84 -5.47 33.87 17.07
CA ALA A 84 -4.10 33.84 17.55
C ALA A 84 -3.84 32.61 18.44
N PRO A 85 -2.83 31.75 18.16
CA PRO A 85 -2.51 30.58 18.97
C PRO A 85 -2.27 30.88 20.45
N GLU A 86 -1.69 32.04 20.77
CA GLU A 86 -1.44 32.51 22.14
C GLU A 86 -2.74 32.76 22.91
N GLU A 87 -3.76 33.30 22.25
CA GLU A 87 -5.07 33.55 22.87
C GLU A 87 -5.83 32.24 23.11
N ILE A 88 -5.74 31.28 22.18
CA ILE A 88 -6.29 29.94 22.37
C ILE A 88 -5.60 29.25 23.56
N LEU A 89 -4.27 29.37 23.67
CA LEU A 89 -3.53 28.83 24.81
C LEU A 89 -3.97 29.48 26.12
N ALA A 90 -4.14 30.81 26.17
CA ALA A 90 -4.61 31.51 27.36
C ALA A 90 -6.03 31.05 27.77
N ALA A 91 -6.92 30.82 26.80
CA ALA A 91 -8.24 30.25 27.06
C ALA A 91 -8.16 28.83 27.63
N ALA A 92 -7.24 28.00 27.11
CA ALA A 92 -6.97 26.67 27.63
C ALA A 92 -6.46 26.71 29.08
N GLU A 93 -5.51 27.59 29.42
CA GLU A 93 -4.99 27.72 30.80
C GLU A 93 -6.11 28.11 31.77
N LYS A 94 -6.93 29.09 31.41
CA LYS A 94 -8.07 29.53 32.24
C LYS A 94 -9.09 28.41 32.46
N ALA A 95 -9.31 27.56 31.46
CA ALA A 95 -10.19 26.40 31.58
C ALA A 95 -9.58 25.29 32.46
N ILE A 96 -8.26 25.05 32.35
CA ILE A 96 -7.53 24.10 33.21
C ILE A 96 -7.61 24.54 34.67
N GLU A 97 -7.37 25.82 34.96
CA GLU A 97 -7.44 26.38 36.32
C GLU A 97 -8.82 26.20 36.94
N ARG A 98 -9.88 26.55 36.19
CA ARG A 98 -11.28 26.43 36.65
C ARG A 98 -11.66 24.99 36.98
N GLN A 99 -11.29 24.03 36.13
CA GLN A 99 -11.68 22.63 36.29
C GLN A 99 -10.81 21.90 37.32
N SER A 100 -9.57 22.33 37.51
CA SER A 100 -8.62 21.73 38.46
C SER A 100 -8.75 22.31 39.88
N ALA A 101 -9.59 23.32 40.08
CA ALA A 101 -9.89 23.87 41.41
C ALA A 101 -10.41 22.81 42.40
N LEU A 102 -10.99 21.72 41.89
CA LEU A 102 -11.47 20.58 42.66
C LEU A 102 -10.38 19.52 42.95
N PHE A 103 -9.21 19.62 42.30
CA PHE A 103 -8.11 18.63 42.42
C PHE A 103 -6.70 19.28 42.34
N PRO A 104 -6.21 19.89 43.44
CA PRO A 104 -4.96 20.68 43.45
C PRO A 104 -3.69 19.93 43.02
N ALA A 105 -3.59 18.64 43.31
CA ALA A 105 -2.45 17.81 42.90
C ALA A 105 -2.33 17.69 41.37
N HIS A 106 -3.46 17.70 40.66
CA HIS A 106 -3.49 17.66 39.20
C HIS A 106 -3.11 18.99 38.58
N LEU A 107 -3.51 20.11 39.19
CA LEU A 107 -3.08 21.45 38.77
C LEU A 107 -1.55 21.55 38.78
N LYS A 108 -0.90 21.06 39.84
CA LYS A 108 0.57 21.05 39.94
C LYS A 108 1.23 20.23 38.84
N LYS A 109 0.68 19.05 38.51
CA LYS A 109 1.19 18.17 37.44
C LYS A 109 1.02 18.79 36.05
N LEU A 110 -0.13 19.42 35.77
CA LEU A 110 -0.36 20.09 34.49
C LEU A 110 0.46 21.38 34.36
N GLY A 111 0.63 22.13 35.45
CA GLY A 111 1.50 23.30 35.51
C GLY A 111 2.96 22.93 35.19
N SER A 112 3.50 21.86 35.79
CA SER A 112 4.87 21.44 35.49
C SER A 112 5.09 21.07 34.02
N ILE A 113 4.08 20.49 33.35
CA ILE A 113 4.16 20.19 31.91
C ILE A 113 4.16 21.47 31.07
N ALA A 114 3.41 22.50 31.50
CA ALA A 114 3.38 23.79 30.81
C ALA A 114 4.74 24.51 30.87
N ASP A 115 5.51 24.27 31.94
CA ASP A 115 6.80 24.89 32.19
C ASP A 115 7.96 24.22 31.44
N ASP A 116 7.79 23.00 30.92
CA ASP A 116 8.83 22.30 30.14
C ASP A 116 9.27 23.11 28.92
N ASP A 117 10.51 22.94 28.43
CA ASP A 117 11.02 23.66 27.24
C ASP A 117 10.18 23.46 25.98
N LEU A 118 9.52 22.30 25.88
CA LEU A 118 8.54 21.97 24.86
C LEU A 118 7.27 21.45 25.56
N SER A 119 6.21 22.23 25.49
CA SER A 119 4.88 21.82 25.95
C SER A 119 3.96 21.59 24.74
N ILE A 120 3.22 20.49 24.76
CA ILE A 120 2.15 20.19 23.80
C ILE A 120 0.82 20.16 24.54
N THR A 121 -0.12 21.02 24.13
CA THR A 121 -1.51 21.01 24.61
C THR A 121 -2.41 20.57 23.46
N ALA A 122 -3.00 19.39 23.57
CA ALA A 122 -4.00 18.90 22.64
C ALA A 122 -5.37 19.47 22.99
N VAL A 123 -6.00 20.16 22.04
CA VAL A 123 -7.36 20.65 22.20
C VAL A 123 -8.29 19.73 21.43
N VAL A 124 -9.24 19.14 22.14
CA VAL A 124 -10.36 18.40 21.54
C VAL A 124 -11.59 19.28 21.50
N PHE A 125 -12.31 19.26 20.39
CA PHE A 125 -13.49 20.09 20.17
C PHE A 125 -14.52 19.35 19.32
N GLN A 126 -15.78 19.80 19.33
CA GLN A 126 -16.77 19.25 18.41
C GLN A 126 -16.58 19.83 17.00
N GLU A 127 -16.40 18.94 16.02
CA GLU A 127 -16.26 19.27 14.61
C GLU A 127 -17.30 18.49 13.79
N GLU A 128 -17.73 19.07 12.67
CA GLU A 128 -18.57 18.38 11.70
C GLU A 128 -17.72 17.40 10.88
N LEU A 129 -17.98 16.10 11.01
CA LEU A 129 -17.23 15.05 10.31
C LEU A 129 -17.73 14.82 8.88
N SER A 130 -19.00 15.13 8.62
CA SER A 130 -19.62 15.13 7.30
C SER A 130 -20.78 16.12 7.29
N TYR A 131 -21.15 16.62 6.12
CA TYR A 131 -22.21 17.62 5.99
C TYR A 131 -23.51 17.16 6.67
N GLY A 132 -24.08 18.01 7.52
CA GLY A 132 -25.35 17.81 8.20
C GLY A 132 -25.29 17.98 9.73
N PRO A 133 -26.40 18.40 10.37
CA PRO A 133 -26.44 18.80 11.78
C PRO A 133 -26.12 17.66 12.77
N ASP A 134 -26.34 16.41 12.37
CA ASP A 134 -26.19 15.22 13.22
C ASP A 134 -24.81 14.55 13.12
N ASN A 135 -23.96 15.02 12.20
CA ASN A 135 -22.68 14.40 11.88
C ASN A 135 -21.52 15.06 12.63
N LYS A 136 -21.67 15.24 13.93
CA LYS A 136 -20.63 15.81 14.80
C LYS A 136 -19.73 14.73 15.38
N GLY A 137 -18.45 15.04 15.50
CA GLY A 137 -17.46 14.20 16.17
C GLY A 137 -16.37 15.00 16.84
N ASN A 138 -15.35 14.32 17.36
CA ASN A 138 -14.22 14.98 18.01
C ASN A 138 -13.15 15.34 16.97
N GLY A 139 -12.91 16.63 16.80
CA GLY A 139 -11.74 17.19 16.12
C GLY A 139 -10.59 17.41 17.09
N TRP A 140 -9.36 17.46 16.58
CA TRP A 140 -8.17 17.75 17.36
C TRP A 140 -7.28 18.78 16.66
N PHE A 141 -6.85 19.78 17.41
CA PHE A 141 -5.68 20.59 17.05
C PHE A 141 -4.71 20.64 18.22
N PHE A 142 -3.47 21.03 17.94
CA PHE A 142 -2.39 20.95 18.91
C PHE A 142 -1.73 22.31 19.04
N LEU A 143 -1.56 22.78 20.27
CA LEU A 143 -0.78 23.97 20.58
C LEU A 143 0.60 23.53 21.04
N VAL A 144 1.63 23.98 20.33
CA VAL A 144 3.02 23.71 20.68
C VAL A 144 3.62 25.00 21.21
N SER A 145 4.02 24.97 22.48
CA SER A 145 4.60 26.09 23.20
C SER A 145 6.07 25.82 23.51
N ARG A 146 6.98 26.70 23.09
CA ARG A 146 8.43 26.57 23.28
C ARG A 146 9.02 27.78 23.98
N HIS A 147 10.00 27.58 24.85
CA HIS A 147 10.79 28.70 25.37
C HIS A 147 11.58 29.39 24.26
N VAL A 148 11.52 30.72 24.22
CA VAL A 148 12.36 31.51 23.32
C VAL A 148 13.72 31.70 23.99
N PRO A 149 14.84 31.26 23.37
CA PRO A 149 16.17 31.39 23.96
C PRO A 149 16.48 32.85 24.33
N GLY A 150 16.89 33.09 25.58
CA GLY A 150 17.22 34.44 26.07
C GLY A 150 16.00 35.33 26.38
N SER A 151 14.79 34.77 26.40
CA SER A 151 13.57 35.50 26.76
C SER A 151 12.75 34.72 27.77
N ARG A 152 11.97 35.43 28.60
CA ARG A 152 10.91 34.83 29.43
C ARG A 152 9.64 34.50 28.63
N ARG A 153 9.61 34.86 27.33
CA ARG A 153 8.46 34.61 26.46
C ARG A 153 8.51 33.20 25.90
N ARG A 154 7.32 32.63 25.68
CA ARG A 154 7.13 31.39 24.94
C ARG A 154 6.59 31.70 23.55
N GLN A 155 7.07 30.98 22.56
CA GLN A 155 6.48 30.98 21.22
C GLN A 155 5.42 29.89 21.17
N VAL A 156 4.20 30.27 20.78
CA VAL A 156 3.09 29.33 20.62
C VAL A 156 2.81 29.14 19.14
N SER A 157 2.56 27.91 18.72
CA SER A 157 2.23 27.60 17.34
C SER A 157 1.06 26.63 17.28
N LEU A 158 0.14 26.90 16.36
CA LEU A 158 -0.92 25.96 16.02
C LEU A 158 -0.35 24.88 15.10
N VAL A 159 -0.46 23.64 15.54
CA VAL A 159 0.00 22.47 14.81
C VAL A 159 -1.19 21.67 14.33
N ARG A 160 -1.15 21.35 13.03
CA ARG A 160 -2.21 20.59 12.36
C ARG A 160 -2.26 19.17 12.90
N GLY A 161 -3.47 18.76 13.28
CA GLY A 161 -3.83 17.38 13.54
C GLY A 161 -4.13 16.62 12.24
N TYR A 162 -3.61 15.39 12.14
CA TYR A 162 -3.89 14.46 11.05
C TYR A 162 -4.60 13.24 11.62
N ARG A 163 -5.88 13.14 11.32
CA ARG A 163 -6.74 12.03 11.71
C ARG A 163 -6.45 10.82 10.84
N LEU A 164 -6.14 9.68 11.47
CA LEU A 164 -6.18 8.38 10.80
C LEU A 164 -7.53 7.71 11.10
N SER A 165 -8.33 7.44 10.08
CA SER A 165 -9.61 6.74 10.20
C SER A 165 -9.90 5.82 9.02
N SER A 166 -10.95 5.02 9.11
CA SER A 166 -11.34 4.05 8.08
C SER A 166 -11.73 4.68 6.74
N ASP A 167 -11.97 5.99 6.72
CA ASP A 167 -12.34 6.81 5.56
C ASP A 167 -11.13 7.33 4.77
N MET A 168 -9.89 6.97 5.12
CA MET A 168 -8.69 7.36 4.34
C MET A 168 -8.78 6.94 2.86
N LEU A 169 -9.55 5.89 2.58
CA LEU A 169 -9.78 5.38 1.22
C LEU A 169 -11.05 5.95 0.56
N SER A 170 -11.75 6.89 1.21
CA SER A 170 -13.00 7.50 0.69
C SER A 170 -12.86 8.15 -0.68
N ARG A 171 -11.65 8.59 -1.05
CA ARG A 171 -11.36 9.18 -2.38
C ARG A 171 -11.24 8.14 -3.49
N LEU A 172 -11.29 6.85 -3.15
CA LEU A 172 -11.25 5.74 -4.08
C LEU A 172 -12.41 4.78 -3.76
N PRO A 173 -13.61 5.01 -4.32
CA PRO A 173 -14.81 4.24 -3.97
C PRO A 173 -14.63 2.71 -4.03
N VAL A 174 -13.88 2.23 -5.03
CA VAL A 174 -13.58 0.79 -5.23
C VAL A 174 -12.80 0.18 -4.07
N ALA A 175 -12.02 0.96 -3.32
CA ALA A 175 -11.19 0.45 -2.22
C ALA A 175 -12.01 -0.21 -1.11
N SER A 176 -13.25 0.23 -0.91
CA SER A 176 -14.17 -0.40 0.05
C SER A 176 -14.48 -1.86 -0.30
N ALA A 177 -14.65 -2.16 -1.59
CA ALA A 177 -14.89 -3.51 -2.11
C ALA A 177 -13.63 -4.39 -2.10
N LEU A 178 -12.45 -3.78 -2.10
CA LEU A 178 -11.16 -4.48 -2.11
C LEU A 178 -10.64 -4.85 -0.70
N LYS A 179 -11.15 -4.20 0.35
CA LYS A 179 -10.65 -4.34 1.73
C LYS A 179 -10.68 -5.76 2.29
N SER A 180 -11.58 -6.62 1.80
CA SER A 180 -11.68 -8.03 2.20
C SER A 180 -11.02 -9.00 1.21
N LYS A 181 -10.52 -8.48 0.09
CA LYS A 181 -10.02 -9.31 -1.02
C LYS A 181 -8.59 -9.76 -0.79
N LYS A 182 -8.31 -10.98 -1.23
CA LYS A 182 -7.03 -11.68 -1.14
C LYS A 182 -6.44 -11.87 -2.54
N VAL A 183 -5.29 -11.25 -2.80
CA VAL A 183 -4.57 -11.35 -4.07
C VAL A 183 -3.29 -12.14 -3.86
N VAL A 184 -3.03 -13.13 -4.72
CA VAL A 184 -1.71 -13.77 -4.85
C VAL A 184 -1.05 -13.22 -6.10
N LEU A 185 0.13 -12.61 -5.96
CA LEU A 185 0.92 -12.06 -7.06
C LEU A 185 2.23 -12.84 -7.20
N VAL A 186 2.40 -13.49 -8.35
CA VAL A 186 3.60 -14.28 -8.71
C VAL A 186 4.47 -13.48 -9.67
N GLY A 187 5.75 -13.35 -9.34
CA GLY A 187 6.70 -12.47 -10.02
C GLY A 187 6.66 -11.05 -9.45
N CYS A 188 7.76 -10.60 -8.89
CA CYS A 188 7.97 -9.26 -8.34
C CYS A 188 9.03 -8.50 -9.17
N GLY A 189 9.06 -8.76 -10.48
CA GLY A 189 9.98 -8.13 -11.43
C GLY A 189 9.56 -6.72 -11.83
N ALA A 190 9.88 -6.34 -13.06
CA ALA A 190 9.66 -4.98 -13.57
C ALA A 190 8.18 -4.58 -13.67
N ILE A 191 7.27 -5.55 -13.82
CA ILE A 191 5.82 -5.31 -13.85
C ILE A 191 5.22 -5.56 -12.46
N GLY A 192 5.44 -6.76 -11.91
CA GLY A 192 4.84 -7.18 -10.64
C GLY A 192 5.17 -6.31 -9.45
N SER A 193 6.36 -5.70 -9.39
CA SER A 193 6.72 -4.80 -8.27
C SER A 193 5.88 -3.53 -8.25
N PHE A 194 5.63 -2.90 -9.40
CA PHE A 194 4.73 -1.74 -9.47
C PHE A 194 3.28 -2.18 -9.28
N ALA A 195 2.85 -3.30 -9.87
CA ALA A 195 1.50 -3.81 -9.67
C ALA A 195 1.20 -4.08 -8.19
N ALA A 196 2.13 -4.65 -7.44
CA ALA A 196 1.99 -4.87 -5.99
C ALA A 196 1.83 -3.55 -5.21
N VAL A 197 2.61 -2.52 -5.56
CA VAL A 197 2.50 -1.17 -4.98
C VAL A 197 1.12 -0.57 -5.25
N GLU A 198 0.63 -0.66 -6.48
CA GLU A 198 -0.67 -0.09 -6.85
C GLU A 198 -1.85 -0.87 -6.27
N LEU A 199 -1.76 -2.21 -6.18
CA LEU A 199 -2.79 -3.03 -5.52
C LEU A 199 -2.90 -2.69 -4.03
N ALA A 200 -1.76 -2.59 -3.33
CA ALA A 200 -1.74 -2.18 -1.93
C ALA A 200 -2.27 -0.75 -1.75
N ARG A 201 -1.84 0.19 -2.61
CA ARG A 201 -2.34 1.58 -2.61
C ARG A 201 -3.85 1.65 -2.86
N SER A 202 -4.39 0.74 -3.68
CA SER A 202 -5.81 0.68 -4.02
C SER A 202 -6.69 0.13 -2.90
N GLY A 203 -6.11 -0.38 -1.81
CA GLY A 203 -6.88 -0.86 -0.66
C GLY A 203 -7.20 -2.34 -0.67
N VAL A 204 -6.44 -3.16 -1.41
CA VAL A 204 -6.53 -4.62 -1.31
C VAL A 204 -6.28 -5.06 0.14
N GLY A 205 -7.15 -5.91 0.68
CA GLY A 205 -7.08 -6.35 2.07
C GLY A 205 -5.85 -7.21 2.38
N GLN A 206 -5.57 -8.18 1.53
CA GLN A 206 -4.43 -9.08 1.67
C GLN A 206 -3.73 -9.27 0.33
N LEU A 207 -2.40 -9.10 0.32
CA LEU A 207 -1.56 -9.28 -0.85
C LEU A 207 -0.41 -10.23 -0.51
N THR A 208 -0.40 -11.41 -1.12
CA THR A 208 0.71 -12.37 -1.00
C THR A 208 1.59 -12.27 -2.22
N ILE A 209 2.85 -11.85 -2.05
CA ILE A 209 3.82 -11.72 -3.14
C ILE A 209 4.80 -12.90 -3.19
N ILE A 210 5.08 -13.44 -4.38
CA ILE A 210 5.95 -14.60 -4.57
C ILE A 210 7.01 -14.29 -5.63
N ASP A 211 8.28 -14.40 -5.25
CA ASP A 211 9.45 -14.26 -6.14
C ASP A 211 10.67 -14.89 -5.44
N PHE A 212 11.64 -15.39 -6.22
CA PHE A 212 12.84 -16.07 -5.73
C PHE A 212 14.14 -15.28 -5.95
N ASP A 213 14.08 -14.17 -6.68
CA ASP A 213 15.26 -13.39 -7.02
C ASP A 213 15.66 -12.41 -5.92
N LEU A 214 16.91 -11.94 -6.03
CA LEU A 214 17.44 -10.80 -5.31
C LEU A 214 17.27 -9.52 -6.13
N VAL A 215 17.31 -8.37 -5.44
CA VAL A 215 17.35 -7.06 -6.09
C VAL A 215 18.77 -6.77 -6.55
N GLU A 216 18.96 -6.68 -7.86
CA GLU A 216 20.24 -6.33 -8.47
C GLU A 216 20.29 -4.82 -8.83
N PRO A 217 21.48 -4.20 -8.87
CA PRO A 217 21.63 -2.80 -9.29
C PRO A 217 20.96 -2.49 -10.63
N GLY A 218 21.09 -3.40 -11.60
CA GLY A 218 20.49 -3.27 -12.93
C GLY A 218 18.96 -3.30 -12.93
N ASN A 219 18.30 -3.81 -11.89
CA ASN A 219 16.85 -3.78 -11.79
C ASN A 219 16.32 -2.34 -11.55
N THR A 220 17.11 -1.46 -10.94
CA THR A 220 16.71 -0.11 -10.48
C THR A 220 16.07 0.76 -11.56
N VAL A 221 16.44 0.58 -12.83
CA VAL A 221 15.90 1.38 -13.95
C VAL A 221 14.43 1.04 -14.27
N ARG A 222 13.92 -0.06 -13.73
CA ARG A 222 12.59 -0.61 -14.05
C ARG A 222 11.95 -1.40 -12.92
N TRP A 223 12.40 -1.23 -11.68
CA TRP A 223 11.86 -1.91 -10.50
C TRP A 223 11.39 -0.87 -9.49
N ALA A 224 10.37 -1.19 -8.70
CA ALA A 224 9.64 -0.19 -7.93
C ALA A 224 10.48 0.59 -6.90
N LEU A 225 11.57 -0.01 -6.38
CA LEU A 225 12.42 0.61 -5.36
C LEU A 225 13.85 0.86 -5.85
N GLY A 226 14.55 1.73 -5.14
CA GLY A 226 15.88 2.21 -5.50
C GLY A 226 17.03 1.48 -4.81
N ARG A 227 18.20 2.16 -4.81
CA ARG A 227 19.48 1.67 -4.28
C ARG A 227 19.45 1.10 -2.87
N SER A 228 18.57 1.59 -2.01
CA SER A 228 18.57 1.26 -0.58
C SER A 228 18.31 -0.22 -0.25
N VAL A 229 17.89 -1.02 -1.23
CA VAL A 229 17.48 -2.42 -1.03
C VAL A 229 18.22 -3.42 -1.93
N TRP A 230 19.31 -3.00 -2.58
CA TRP A 230 20.14 -3.91 -3.38
C TRP A 230 20.68 -5.07 -2.54
N GLY A 231 20.72 -6.26 -3.14
CA GLY A 231 21.16 -7.51 -2.51
C GLY A 231 20.10 -8.19 -1.61
N LEU A 232 18.99 -7.51 -1.30
CA LEU A 232 17.88 -8.12 -0.56
C LEU A 232 17.01 -8.98 -1.49
N PRO A 233 16.34 -10.03 -0.97
CA PRO A 233 15.30 -10.72 -1.75
C PRO A 233 14.21 -9.75 -2.17
N LYS A 234 13.77 -9.82 -3.45
CA LYS A 234 12.76 -8.92 -4.01
C LYS A 234 11.50 -8.89 -3.16
N THR A 235 11.03 -10.06 -2.71
CA THR A 235 9.84 -10.17 -1.86
C THR A 235 10.03 -9.56 -0.49
N THR A 236 11.22 -9.67 0.13
CA THR A 236 11.51 -9.02 1.41
C THR A 236 11.47 -7.50 1.28
N ALA A 237 12.23 -6.96 0.31
CA ALA A 237 12.33 -5.53 0.11
C ALA A 237 10.98 -4.89 -0.24
N LEU A 238 10.19 -5.56 -1.10
CA LEU A 238 8.87 -5.10 -1.48
C LEU A 238 7.87 -5.23 -0.33
N HIS A 239 7.85 -6.35 0.39
CA HIS A 239 7.03 -6.53 1.59
C HIS A 239 7.25 -5.39 2.59
N ASP A 240 8.52 -5.13 2.93
CA ASP A 240 8.85 -4.10 3.92
C ASP A 240 8.40 -2.73 3.43
N PHE A 241 8.61 -2.40 2.15
CA PHE A 241 8.10 -1.17 1.58
C PHE A 241 6.56 -1.07 1.69
N LEU A 242 5.83 -2.10 1.28
CA LEU A 242 4.36 -2.08 1.29
C LEU A 242 3.81 -1.99 2.72
N TYR A 243 4.35 -2.79 3.64
CA TYR A 243 3.97 -2.80 5.06
C TYR A 243 4.12 -1.40 5.70
N HIS A 244 5.22 -0.69 5.41
CA HIS A 244 5.46 0.64 5.99
C HIS A 244 4.69 1.78 5.32
N ASN A 245 4.19 1.59 4.10
CA ASN A 245 3.54 2.66 3.32
C ASN A 245 2.02 2.49 3.18
N TYR A 246 1.48 1.27 3.27
CA TYR A 246 0.07 0.95 3.02
C TYR A 246 -0.53 0.11 4.16
N PRO A 247 -0.78 0.71 5.34
CA PRO A 247 -1.13 -0.01 6.59
C PRO A 247 -2.48 -0.73 6.56
N TRP A 248 -3.30 -0.50 5.54
CA TRP A 248 -4.58 -1.20 5.33
C TRP A 248 -4.44 -2.51 4.56
N THR A 249 -3.26 -2.81 3.99
CA THR A 249 -2.99 -4.05 3.26
C THR A 249 -2.15 -4.98 4.12
N ASN A 250 -2.65 -6.19 4.40
CA ASN A 250 -1.86 -7.24 5.02
C ASN A 250 -0.99 -7.92 3.96
N VAL A 251 0.33 -7.78 4.06
CA VAL A 251 1.25 -8.29 3.02
C VAL A 251 1.89 -9.60 3.47
N GLY A 252 1.62 -10.68 2.75
CA GLY A 252 2.34 -11.95 2.87
C GLY A 252 3.47 -12.03 1.85
N ARG A 253 4.49 -12.86 2.12
CA ARG A 253 5.59 -13.10 1.16
C ARG A 253 6.01 -14.56 1.10
N GLY A 254 6.32 -15.04 -0.10
CA GLY A 254 6.92 -16.34 -0.36
C GLY A 254 8.19 -16.21 -1.18
N HIS A 255 9.32 -16.69 -0.65
CA HIS A 255 10.58 -16.76 -1.41
C HIS A 255 10.71 -18.14 -2.04
N ALA A 256 10.09 -18.32 -3.21
CA ALA A 256 9.99 -19.62 -3.88
C ALA A 256 10.01 -19.45 -5.40
N LYS A 257 10.75 -20.33 -6.07
CA LYS A 257 10.78 -20.41 -7.54
C LYS A 257 9.74 -21.43 -7.99
N VAL A 258 8.57 -20.95 -8.39
CA VAL A 258 7.47 -21.75 -8.92
C VAL A 258 7.96 -22.61 -10.09
N GLY A 259 7.66 -23.91 -10.05
CA GLY A 259 8.06 -24.85 -11.10
C GLY A 259 9.50 -25.38 -11.02
N SER A 260 10.27 -25.04 -9.98
CA SER A 260 11.62 -25.61 -9.82
C SER A 260 11.60 -27.10 -9.59
N ALA A 261 12.49 -27.82 -10.28
CA ALA A 261 12.79 -29.20 -9.96
C ALA A 261 13.46 -29.30 -8.59
N ILE A 262 13.05 -30.30 -7.80
CA ILE A 262 13.72 -30.65 -6.55
C ILE A 262 14.78 -31.67 -6.92
N SER A 263 16.04 -31.23 -6.94
CA SER A 263 17.19 -32.05 -7.35
C SER A 263 17.84 -32.80 -6.19
N ASN A 264 17.60 -32.39 -4.95
CA ASN A 264 18.13 -33.06 -3.77
C ASN A 264 17.16 -34.16 -3.29
N VAL A 265 17.64 -35.40 -3.29
CA VAL A 265 16.87 -36.60 -2.88
C VAL A 265 16.37 -36.50 -1.44
N ASP A 266 17.13 -35.90 -0.53
CA ASP A 266 16.70 -35.75 0.87
C ASP A 266 15.57 -34.73 1.01
N ASP A 267 15.53 -33.71 0.14
CA ASP A 267 14.41 -32.77 0.11
C ASP A 267 13.16 -33.41 -0.50
N VAL A 268 13.32 -34.27 -1.52
CA VAL A 268 12.21 -35.10 -2.04
C VAL A 268 11.65 -36.00 -0.95
N ARG A 269 12.50 -36.64 -0.14
CA ARG A 269 12.07 -37.52 0.97
C ARG A 269 11.30 -36.79 2.07
N LYS A 270 11.56 -35.49 2.26
CA LYS A 270 10.82 -34.64 3.21
C LYS A 270 9.49 -34.15 2.66
N LEU A 271 9.21 -34.31 1.37
CA LEU A 271 7.93 -33.89 0.79
C LEU A 271 6.81 -34.80 1.29
N GLU A 272 5.92 -34.22 2.10
CA GLU A 272 4.62 -34.83 2.37
C GLU A 272 3.63 -34.49 1.25
N GLY A 273 3.77 -35.22 0.14
CA GLY A 273 2.87 -35.15 -1.02
C GLY A 273 3.38 -34.24 -2.14
N ASN A 274 2.45 -33.58 -2.84
CA ASN A 274 2.77 -32.79 -4.03
C ASN A 274 3.60 -31.55 -3.65
N PRO A 275 4.78 -31.30 -4.27
CA PRO A 275 5.61 -30.12 -3.98
C PRO A 275 4.92 -28.78 -4.26
N MET A 276 3.82 -28.78 -5.02
CA MET A 276 2.98 -27.62 -5.31
C MET A 276 1.80 -27.46 -4.34
N ARG A 277 1.68 -28.31 -3.31
CA ARG A 277 0.57 -28.29 -2.34
C ARG A 277 0.43 -26.93 -1.66
N TRP A 278 1.56 -26.31 -1.29
CA TRP A 278 1.55 -24.98 -0.68
C TRP A 278 0.98 -23.92 -1.63
N LEU A 279 1.35 -23.97 -2.92
CA LEU A 279 0.85 -23.01 -3.91
C LEU A 279 -0.63 -23.25 -4.19
N ARG A 280 -1.07 -24.51 -4.28
CA ARG A 280 -2.49 -24.85 -4.37
C ARG A 280 -3.29 -24.28 -3.21
N ALA A 281 -2.82 -24.46 -1.98
CA ALA A 281 -3.50 -23.93 -0.79
C ALA A 281 -3.58 -22.39 -0.80
N LEU A 282 -2.53 -21.70 -1.27
CA LEU A 282 -2.56 -20.25 -1.46
C LEU A 282 -3.58 -19.82 -2.52
N ILE A 283 -3.68 -20.55 -3.64
CA ILE A 283 -4.65 -20.26 -4.70
C ILE A 283 -6.08 -20.51 -4.20
N GLU A 284 -6.31 -21.58 -3.43
CA GLU A 284 -7.62 -21.89 -2.83
C GLU A 284 -8.11 -20.78 -1.90
N ASP A 285 -7.21 -20.20 -1.09
CA ASP A 285 -7.53 -19.10 -0.17
C ASP A 285 -7.64 -17.73 -0.88
N ALA A 286 -7.07 -17.56 -2.07
CA ALA A 286 -7.09 -16.31 -2.81
C ALA A 286 -8.44 -16.03 -3.49
N ASP A 287 -8.78 -14.77 -3.69
CA ASP A 287 -9.89 -14.36 -4.56
C ASP A 287 -9.46 -14.26 -6.03
N ILE A 288 -8.17 -14.00 -6.28
CA ILE A 288 -7.58 -13.88 -7.62
C ILE A 288 -6.08 -14.14 -7.59
N VAL A 289 -5.56 -14.69 -8.68
CA VAL A 289 -4.13 -14.88 -8.91
C VAL A 289 -3.67 -13.98 -10.04
N VAL A 290 -2.58 -13.25 -9.79
CA VAL A 290 -1.92 -12.36 -10.73
C VAL A 290 -0.54 -12.92 -11.06
N ASP A 291 -0.27 -13.18 -12.34
CA ASP A 291 1.01 -13.69 -12.82
C ASP A 291 1.75 -12.65 -13.66
N THR A 292 2.90 -12.25 -13.15
CA THR A 292 3.86 -11.39 -13.84
C THR A 292 5.27 -12.01 -13.83
N SER A 293 5.33 -13.34 -13.74
CA SER A 293 6.58 -14.13 -13.78
C SER A 293 7.29 -14.07 -15.13
N ALA A 294 6.54 -13.79 -16.22
CA ALA A 294 6.99 -13.86 -17.60
C ALA A 294 7.63 -15.23 -18.00
N SER A 295 7.31 -16.31 -17.27
CA SER A 295 7.70 -17.68 -17.61
C SER A 295 6.49 -18.42 -18.17
N THR A 296 6.63 -18.98 -19.37
CA THR A 296 5.57 -19.76 -20.03
C THR A 296 5.19 -21.01 -19.21
N GLU A 297 6.17 -21.61 -18.54
CA GLU A 297 5.96 -22.77 -17.66
C GLU A 297 5.14 -22.38 -16.42
N CYS A 298 5.49 -21.27 -15.78
CA CYS A 298 4.73 -20.72 -14.65
C CYS A 298 3.31 -20.34 -15.08
N GLN A 299 3.18 -19.64 -16.21
CA GLN A 299 1.90 -19.22 -16.76
C GLN A 299 0.97 -20.42 -17.02
N GLY A 300 1.49 -21.46 -17.67
CA GLY A 300 0.72 -22.68 -17.95
C GLY A 300 0.27 -23.39 -16.68
N ALA A 301 1.17 -23.54 -15.70
CA ALA A 301 0.86 -24.20 -14.44
C ALA A 301 -0.17 -23.41 -13.61
N LEU A 302 0.01 -22.10 -13.44
CA LEU A 302 -0.90 -21.23 -12.70
C LEU A 302 -2.27 -21.16 -13.37
N ALA A 303 -2.31 -20.99 -14.70
CA ALA A 303 -3.56 -20.97 -15.44
C ALA A 303 -4.34 -22.28 -15.28
N TYR A 304 -3.65 -23.43 -15.35
CA TYR A 304 -4.26 -24.73 -15.13
C TYR A 304 -4.81 -24.87 -13.71
N MET A 305 -4.01 -24.54 -12.68
CA MET A 305 -4.42 -24.63 -11.28
C MET A 305 -5.62 -23.72 -10.98
N CYS A 306 -5.56 -22.45 -11.38
CA CYS A 306 -6.65 -21.49 -11.18
C CYS A 306 -7.93 -21.96 -11.85
N ARG A 307 -7.85 -22.44 -13.10
CA ARG A 307 -9.00 -23.01 -13.80
C ARG A 307 -9.58 -24.22 -13.08
N SER A 308 -8.73 -25.14 -12.61
CA SER A 308 -9.16 -26.36 -11.91
C SER A 308 -9.83 -26.08 -10.55
N ILE A 309 -9.41 -25.01 -9.87
CA ILE A 309 -9.93 -24.61 -8.55
C ILE A 309 -11.14 -23.66 -8.71
N GLY A 310 -11.30 -23.04 -9.88
CA GLY A 310 -12.35 -22.05 -10.13
C GLY A 310 -11.98 -20.66 -9.63
N LYS A 311 -10.70 -20.27 -9.71
CA LYS A 311 -10.22 -18.93 -9.36
C LYS A 311 -9.95 -18.08 -10.59
N PRO A 312 -10.32 -16.78 -10.56
CA PRO A 312 -9.88 -15.83 -11.58
C PRO A 312 -8.35 -15.76 -11.66
N TYR A 313 -7.86 -15.57 -12.88
CA TYR A 313 -6.43 -15.52 -13.20
C TYR A 313 -6.15 -14.37 -14.16
N VAL A 314 -5.19 -13.51 -13.82
CA VAL A 314 -4.70 -12.41 -14.67
C VAL A 314 -3.23 -12.63 -14.92
N LEU A 315 -2.80 -12.66 -16.17
CA LEU A 315 -1.40 -12.67 -16.54
C LEU A 315 -1.02 -11.36 -17.22
N GLY A 316 0.20 -10.89 -16.98
CA GLY A 316 0.75 -9.70 -17.60
C GLY A 316 2.24 -9.83 -17.88
N HIS A 317 2.67 -9.57 -19.11
CA HIS A 317 4.09 -9.52 -19.46
C HIS A 317 4.34 -8.51 -20.57
N ALA A 318 5.55 -7.96 -20.63
CA ALA A 318 6.01 -7.14 -21.74
C ALA A 318 6.75 -7.99 -22.76
N THR A 319 6.82 -7.49 -23.99
CA THR A 319 7.56 -8.12 -25.08
C THR A 319 8.99 -7.58 -25.19
N GLU A 320 9.83 -8.29 -25.95
CA GLU A 320 11.21 -7.89 -26.24
C GLU A 320 11.31 -6.44 -26.74
N GLY A 321 12.33 -5.73 -26.24
CA GLY A 321 12.58 -4.31 -26.48
C GLY A 321 11.57 -3.35 -25.83
N ALA A 322 10.69 -3.86 -24.95
CA ALA A 322 9.50 -3.13 -24.49
C ALA A 322 8.73 -2.54 -25.68
N ALA A 323 8.65 -3.31 -26.77
CA ALA A 323 7.94 -2.92 -27.99
C ALA A 323 6.41 -2.99 -27.82
N GLY A 324 5.97 -3.68 -26.78
CA GLY A 324 4.57 -3.86 -26.44
C GLY A 324 4.40 -4.68 -25.16
N GLY A 325 3.21 -5.25 -25.00
CA GLY A 325 2.89 -6.11 -23.87
C GLY A 325 1.55 -6.80 -24.03
N VAL A 326 1.28 -7.70 -23.09
CA VAL A 326 0.08 -8.52 -23.06
C VAL A 326 -0.47 -8.51 -21.64
N VAL A 327 -1.78 -8.30 -21.53
CA VAL A 327 -2.56 -8.65 -20.35
C VAL A 327 -3.68 -9.58 -20.78
N ALA A 328 -3.78 -10.76 -20.17
CA ALA A 328 -4.89 -11.66 -20.40
C ALA A 328 -5.54 -12.04 -19.09
N ARG A 329 -6.86 -12.17 -19.10
CA ARG A 329 -7.66 -12.42 -17.91
C ARG A 329 -8.66 -13.54 -18.15
N PHE A 330 -8.76 -14.42 -17.18
CA PHE A 330 -9.54 -15.64 -17.24
C PHE A 330 -10.42 -15.70 -15.99
N LYS A 331 -11.72 -15.46 -16.17
CA LYS A 331 -12.72 -15.71 -15.13
C LYS A 331 -13.14 -17.18 -15.14
N PRO A 332 -13.59 -17.75 -14.01
CA PRO A 332 -14.24 -19.05 -14.00
C PRO A 332 -15.38 -19.07 -15.04
N GLY A 333 -15.43 -20.09 -15.88
CA GLY A 333 -16.39 -20.19 -16.98
C GLY A 333 -16.10 -19.34 -18.22
N ALA A 334 -14.92 -18.68 -18.32
CA ALA A 334 -14.52 -17.98 -19.54
C ALA A 334 -14.53 -18.93 -20.77
N PRO A 335 -14.92 -18.43 -21.95
CA PRO A 335 -15.06 -19.25 -23.16
C PRO A 335 -13.72 -19.88 -23.58
N GLY A 336 -12.66 -19.10 -23.65
CA GLY A 336 -11.30 -19.56 -23.92
C GLY A 336 -10.45 -19.64 -22.66
N CYS A 337 -9.53 -20.61 -22.62
CA CYS A 337 -8.52 -20.72 -21.56
C CYS A 337 -7.12 -20.35 -22.08
N TYR A 338 -6.11 -20.37 -21.19
CA TYR A 338 -4.72 -20.11 -21.57
C TYR A 338 -4.23 -21.00 -22.72
N VAL A 339 -4.62 -22.28 -22.75
CA VAL A 339 -4.25 -23.18 -23.85
C VAL A 339 -4.91 -22.74 -25.17
N CYS A 340 -6.16 -22.26 -25.16
CA CYS A 340 -6.80 -21.71 -26.36
C CYS A 340 -6.04 -20.49 -26.87
N LEU A 341 -5.64 -19.59 -25.99
CA LEU A 341 -4.83 -18.43 -26.34
C LEU A 341 -3.53 -18.85 -27.05
N GLN A 342 -2.80 -19.82 -26.48
CA GLN A 342 -1.58 -20.34 -27.10
C GLN A 342 -1.83 -20.98 -28.47
N GLN A 343 -2.92 -21.74 -28.63
CA GLN A 343 -3.28 -22.33 -29.91
C GLN A 343 -3.67 -21.27 -30.95
N HIS A 344 -4.42 -20.24 -30.56
CA HIS A 344 -4.78 -19.13 -31.44
C HIS A 344 -3.56 -18.31 -31.88
N TRP A 345 -2.58 -18.09 -31.00
CA TRP A 345 -1.31 -17.45 -31.39
C TRP A 345 -0.47 -18.34 -32.30
N SER A 346 -0.40 -19.65 -32.02
CA SER A 346 0.28 -20.62 -32.88
C SER A 346 -0.33 -20.65 -34.29
N GLY A 347 -1.66 -20.63 -34.37
CA GLY A 347 -2.44 -20.56 -35.62
C GLY A 347 -2.57 -19.15 -36.21
N LYS A 348 -2.02 -18.12 -35.56
CA LYS A 348 -2.11 -16.69 -35.96
C LYS A 348 -3.53 -16.18 -36.20
N THR A 349 -4.51 -16.73 -35.49
CA THR A 349 -5.92 -16.29 -35.57
C THR A 349 -6.24 -15.15 -34.62
N LEU A 350 -5.38 -14.92 -33.61
CA LEU A 350 -5.39 -13.73 -32.76
C LEU A 350 -4.16 -12.87 -33.07
N PRO A 351 -4.24 -11.54 -32.90
CA PRO A 351 -3.09 -10.67 -33.07
C PRO A 351 -1.93 -11.10 -32.17
N LEU A 352 -0.73 -11.11 -32.74
CA LEU A 352 0.50 -11.33 -31.99
C LEU A 352 0.96 -10.01 -31.38
N PRO A 353 1.51 -10.02 -30.15
CA PRO A 353 2.04 -8.81 -29.54
C PRO A 353 3.28 -8.34 -30.29
N THR A 354 3.44 -7.03 -30.40
CA THR A 354 4.58 -6.41 -31.09
C THR A 354 5.88 -6.71 -30.34
N ILE A 355 6.92 -7.16 -31.03
CA ILE A 355 8.24 -7.47 -30.48
C ILE A 355 9.33 -6.64 -31.18
N ASP A 356 10.40 -6.32 -30.46
CA ASP A 356 11.65 -5.81 -31.03
C ASP A 356 12.80 -6.72 -30.62
N SER A 357 13.17 -7.64 -31.51
CA SER A 357 14.23 -8.62 -31.28
C SER A 357 15.63 -8.00 -31.16
N SER A 358 15.82 -6.75 -31.61
CA SER A 358 17.07 -6.02 -31.41
C SER A 358 17.25 -5.56 -29.95
N GLY A 359 16.16 -5.57 -29.18
CA GLY A 359 16.16 -5.19 -27.78
C GLY A 359 16.66 -6.26 -26.81
N THR A 360 16.98 -7.47 -27.26
CA THR A 360 17.49 -8.53 -26.38
C THR A 360 18.95 -8.29 -25.99
N ILE A 361 19.21 -8.28 -24.68
CA ILE A 361 20.52 -8.04 -24.07
C ILE A 361 20.83 -9.10 -23.01
N VAL A 362 22.09 -9.46 -22.88
CA VAL A 362 22.60 -10.26 -21.76
C VAL A 362 23.59 -9.38 -20.99
N PRO A 363 23.17 -8.76 -19.88
CA PRO A 363 24.09 -7.97 -19.07
C PRO A 363 25.27 -8.82 -18.60
N THR A 364 26.47 -8.26 -18.59
CA THR A 364 27.67 -8.95 -18.08
C THR A 364 27.42 -9.44 -16.65
N GLY A 365 27.56 -10.75 -16.43
CA GLY A 365 27.31 -11.39 -15.13
C GLY A 365 25.90 -11.94 -14.91
N CYS A 366 24.98 -11.76 -15.86
CA CYS A 366 23.63 -12.34 -15.82
C CYS A 366 23.55 -13.54 -16.78
N ASN A 367 23.07 -14.69 -16.30
CA ASN A 367 23.03 -15.94 -17.10
C ASN A 367 21.66 -16.20 -17.76
N ALA A 368 20.79 -15.19 -17.78
CA ALA A 368 19.48 -15.23 -18.42
C ALA A 368 19.32 -13.99 -19.32
N PRO A 369 18.98 -14.16 -20.62
CA PRO A 369 18.67 -13.03 -21.49
C PRO A 369 17.54 -12.18 -20.92
N THR A 370 17.72 -10.87 -20.98
CA THR A 370 16.67 -9.88 -20.71
C THR A 370 16.54 -8.96 -21.92
N PHE A 371 15.58 -8.04 -21.92
CA PHE A 371 15.45 -7.06 -22.98
C PHE A 371 15.55 -5.62 -22.46
N THR A 372 15.82 -4.68 -23.37
CA THR A 372 15.85 -3.23 -23.16
C THR A 372 14.43 -2.72 -22.88
N GLY A 373 14.27 -1.89 -21.85
CA GLY A 373 12.96 -1.34 -21.50
C GLY A 373 13.00 -0.61 -20.16
N GLY A 374 12.54 0.64 -20.16
CA GLY A 374 12.43 1.46 -18.96
C GLY A 374 11.14 1.21 -18.20
N ALA A 375 11.11 1.63 -16.93
CA ALA A 375 9.90 1.52 -16.11
C ALA A 375 8.68 2.23 -16.74
N PHE A 376 8.91 3.34 -17.44
CA PHE A 376 7.83 4.14 -18.04
C PHE A 376 7.05 3.39 -19.13
N ASP A 377 7.70 2.51 -19.89
CA ASP A 377 7.02 1.66 -20.89
C ASP A 377 6.35 0.45 -20.21
N LEU A 378 7.03 -0.17 -19.25
CA LEU A 378 6.57 -1.39 -18.58
C LEU A 378 5.43 -1.14 -17.59
N GLN A 379 5.31 0.09 -17.07
CA GLN A 379 4.24 0.47 -16.16
C GLN A 379 2.87 0.49 -16.84
N GLU A 380 2.80 0.67 -18.16
CA GLU A 380 1.54 0.53 -18.91
C GLU A 380 0.93 -0.86 -18.67
N VAL A 381 1.75 -1.92 -18.80
CA VAL A 381 1.32 -3.30 -18.52
C VAL A 381 0.99 -3.49 -17.04
N SER A 382 1.78 -2.90 -16.14
CA SER A 382 1.53 -2.97 -14.70
C SER A 382 0.17 -2.40 -14.32
N MET A 383 -0.17 -1.23 -14.87
CA MET A 383 -1.46 -0.59 -14.61
C MET A 383 -2.61 -1.38 -15.21
N GLU A 384 -2.43 -1.97 -16.38
CA GLU A 384 -3.48 -2.80 -16.99
C GLU A 384 -3.73 -4.12 -16.24
N VAL A 385 -2.67 -4.72 -15.70
CA VAL A 385 -2.79 -5.84 -14.74
C VAL A 385 -3.59 -5.44 -13.50
N VAL A 386 -3.31 -4.26 -12.94
CA VAL A 386 -4.01 -3.73 -11.75
C VAL A 386 -5.49 -3.48 -12.06
N ARG A 387 -5.80 -2.80 -13.18
CA ARG A 387 -7.19 -2.56 -13.61
C ARG A 387 -7.95 -3.85 -13.84
N SER A 388 -7.34 -4.81 -14.51
CA SER A 388 -7.93 -6.14 -14.73
C SER A 388 -8.21 -6.87 -13.42
N THR A 389 -7.26 -6.80 -12.48
CA THR A 389 -7.40 -7.43 -11.17
C THR A 389 -8.54 -6.80 -10.36
N ILE A 390 -8.58 -5.47 -10.30
CA ILE A 390 -9.64 -4.73 -9.58
C ILE A 390 -11.01 -4.97 -10.21
N GLY A 391 -11.11 -4.95 -11.55
CA GLY A 391 -12.37 -5.18 -12.26
C GLY A 391 -12.94 -6.57 -12.05
N LEU A 392 -12.09 -7.59 -11.93
CA LEU A 392 -12.55 -8.94 -11.59
C LEU A 392 -12.92 -9.10 -10.10
N LEU A 393 -12.32 -8.32 -9.21
CA LEU A 393 -12.60 -8.37 -7.77
C LEU A 393 -13.82 -7.55 -7.34
N ALA A 394 -14.12 -6.47 -8.05
CA ALA A 394 -15.17 -5.51 -7.72
C ALA A 394 -15.96 -5.05 -8.97
N PRO A 395 -16.56 -5.98 -9.74
CA PRO A 395 -17.26 -5.65 -10.99
C PRO A 395 -18.44 -4.70 -10.80
N ASP A 396 -19.09 -4.72 -9.64
CA ASP A 396 -20.24 -3.85 -9.33
C ASP A 396 -19.85 -2.37 -9.13
N VAL A 397 -18.55 -2.09 -8.91
CA VAL A 397 -18.04 -0.75 -8.57
C VAL A 397 -17.02 -0.25 -9.61
N TYR A 398 -16.39 -1.16 -10.35
CA TYR A 398 -15.42 -0.84 -11.39
C TYR A 398 -15.61 -1.73 -12.62
N ASP A 399 -16.22 -1.15 -13.66
CA ASP A 399 -16.32 -1.80 -14.96
C ASP A 399 -14.97 -1.75 -15.67
N SER A 400 -14.44 -2.93 -16.00
CA SER A 400 -13.18 -3.10 -16.73
C SER A 400 -13.40 -3.57 -18.18
N GLY A 401 -14.64 -3.49 -18.68
CA GLY A 401 -15.06 -3.95 -20.00
C GLY A 401 -15.23 -5.46 -20.11
N ASP A 402 -15.69 -5.95 -21.27
CA ASP A 402 -15.84 -7.38 -21.58
C ASP A 402 -14.87 -7.84 -22.68
N TRP A 403 -13.62 -8.04 -22.29
CA TRP A 403 -12.54 -8.60 -23.10
C TRP A 403 -11.79 -9.69 -22.32
N HIS A 404 -10.94 -10.46 -23.00
CA HIS A 404 -10.17 -11.56 -22.41
C HIS A 404 -8.66 -11.40 -22.61
N LEU A 405 -8.26 -10.78 -23.73
CA LEU A 405 -6.90 -10.47 -24.09
C LEU A 405 -6.80 -8.97 -24.40
N SER A 406 -5.77 -8.31 -23.90
CA SER A 406 -5.43 -6.93 -24.22
C SER A 406 -3.97 -6.87 -24.64
N ILE A 407 -3.71 -6.35 -25.83
CA ILE A 407 -2.37 -6.24 -26.42
C ILE A 407 -1.99 -4.77 -26.50
N LEU A 408 -0.84 -4.45 -25.94
CA LEU A 408 -0.22 -3.13 -26.00
C LEU A 408 0.78 -3.08 -27.15
N ASP A 409 0.64 -2.07 -27.99
CA ASP A 409 1.65 -1.66 -28.97
C ASP A 409 2.32 -0.36 -28.52
N LEU A 410 3.65 -0.36 -28.42
CA LEU A 410 4.50 0.81 -28.16
C LEU A 410 5.37 1.17 -29.37
N THR A 411 5.42 0.31 -30.38
CA THR A 411 6.11 0.57 -31.63
C THR A 411 5.26 0.21 -32.85
N GLU A 412 5.47 0.93 -33.95
CA GLU A 412 4.86 0.66 -35.25
C GLU A 412 5.91 0.99 -36.32
N ASN A 413 6.20 0.04 -37.22
CA ASN A 413 7.23 0.17 -38.26
C ASN A 413 8.61 0.63 -37.72
N GLY A 414 9.02 0.07 -36.58
CA GLY A 414 10.31 0.38 -35.93
C GLY A 414 10.40 1.76 -35.26
N ARG A 415 9.28 2.49 -35.17
CA ARG A 415 9.21 3.80 -34.49
C ARG A 415 8.35 3.70 -33.24
N ARG A 416 8.72 4.45 -32.18
CA ARG A 416 7.90 4.58 -30.98
C ARG A 416 6.59 5.30 -31.30
N ILE A 417 5.49 4.82 -30.73
CA ILE A 417 4.16 5.40 -30.83
C ILE A 417 3.59 5.67 -29.44
N LEU A 418 2.49 6.44 -29.37
CA LEU A 418 1.69 6.49 -28.16
C LEU A 418 1.15 5.09 -27.82
N PRO A 419 1.06 4.71 -26.53
CA PRO A 419 0.48 3.43 -26.12
C PRO A 419 -0.87 3.17 -26.78
N ARG A 420 -0.99 2.07 -27.52
CA ARG A 420 -2.23 1.64 -28.17
C ARG A 420 -2.61 0.26 -27.63
N TRP A 421 -3.76 0.18 -26.95
CA TRP A 421 -4.31 -1.08 -26.46
C TRP A 421 -5.37 -1.62 -27.42
N LYS A 422 -5.31 -2.92 -27.70
CA LYS A 422 -6.31 -3.66 -28.50
C LYS A 422 -6.89 -4.77 -27.65
N ALA A 423 -8.21 -4.75 -27.47
CA ALA A 423 -8.94 -5.73 -26.70
C ALA A 423 -9.54 -6.81 -27.61
N GLU A 424 -9.41 -8.07 -27.20
CA GLU A 424 -9.82 -9.25 -27.94
C GLU A 424 -10.54 -10.25 -27.04
N THR A 425 -11.36 -11.11 -27.64
CA THR A 425 -11.98 -12.25 -26.98
C THR A 425 -11.27 -13.54 -27.35
N ILE A 426 -10.97 -14.36 -26.34
CA ILE A 426 -10.36 -15.67 -26.55
C ILE A 426 -11.50 -16.68 -26.67
N ALA A 427 -11.73 -17.16 -27.89
CA ALA A 427 -12.70 -18.23 -28.14
C ALA A 427 -12.16 -19.60 -27.69
N PRO A 428 -13.01 -20.62 -27.47
CA PRO A 428 -12.56 -21.99 -27.32
C PRO A 428 -11.88 -22.47 -28.62
N HIS A 429 -10.72 -23.08 -28.51
CA HIS A 429 -10.00 -23.65 -29.65
C HIS A 429 -10.28 -25.15 -29.79
N SER A 430 -10.46 -25.66 -31.01
CA SER A 430 -10.79 -27.08 -31.29
C SER A 430 -9.75 -28.07 -30.77
N SER A 431 -8.47 -27.71 -30.83
CA SER A 431 -7.37 -28.50 -30.24
C SER A 431 -7.28 -28.44 -28.71
N CYS A 432 -8.16 -27.69 -28.04
CA CYS A 432 -8.16 -27.57 -26.58
C CYS A 432 -9.33 -28.35 -25.97
N SER A 433 -9.04 -29.16 -24.95
CA SER A 433 -10.06 -29.94 -24.24
C SER A 433 -11.03 -29.10 -23.39
N CYS A 434 -10.84 -27.77 -23.29
CA CYS A 434 -11.72 -26.92 -22.50
C CYS A 434 -13.11 -26.74 -23.10
N GLY A 435 -13.26 -26.87 -24.42
CA GLY A 435 -14.55 -26.79 -25.12
C GLY A 435 -15.36 -28.09 -25.04
N ALA A 436 -14.71 -29.23 -24.83
CA ALA A 436 -15.38 -30.54 -24.72
C ALA A 436 -16.10 -30.74 -23.38
N SER A 437 -15.81 -29.92 -22.37
CA SER A 437 -16.42 -30.00 -21.02
C SER A 437 -17.73 -29.21 -20.87
N GLN A 438 -18.32 -28.69 -21.96
CA GLN A 438 -19.62 -27.98 -21.95
C GLN A 438 -20.73 -28.74 -22.71
N GLY A 439 -20.51 -30.01 -23.07
CA GLY A 439 -21.47 -30.87 -23.77
C GLY A 439 -22.11 -31.90 -22.86
#